data_AF-A0AB37U7J1-F1
#
_entry.id   AF-A0AB37U7J1-F1
#
_cell.length_a   1.000
_cell.length_b   1.000
_cell.length_c   1.000
_cell.angle_alpha   90.00
_cell.angle_beta   90.00
_cell.angle_gamma   90.00
#
_symmetry.space_group_name_H-M   'P 1'
#
loop_
_entity.id
_entity.type
_entity.pdbx_description
1 polymer ?
#
loop_
_entity_poly.entity_id
_entity_poly.type
_entity_poly.pdbx_seq_one_letter_code
_entity_poly.pdbx_strand_id
1 'polypeptide(L)' 'MLIAVINSRWQTPLPTEENVTTPVDVYGYYGRWMLITRYRLGDAIVLARRAGALNLFVFPQDVDPRDGRL' A
#
# COMPACT_ATOMS: atom_id res chain seq x y z
N MET A 1 -32.37 -4.90 -0.78
CA MET A 1 -31.50 -3.76 -0.45
C MET A 1 -30.17 -4.00 -1.15
N LEU A 2 -29.98 -3.40 -2.32
CA LEU A 2 -28.80 -3.61 -3.15
C LEU A 2 -27.69 -2.70 -2.60
N ILE A 3 -26.78 -3.23 -1.80
CA ILE A 3 -25.58 -2.50 -1.43
C ILE A 3 -24.69 -2.53 -2.68
N ALA A 4 -24.70 -1.43 -3.42
CA ALA A 4 -23.64 -1.13 -4.37
C ALA A 4 -22.36 -1.00 -3.53
N VAL A 5 -21.66 -2.11 -3.32
CA VAL A 5 -20.28 -2.11 -2.87
C VAL A 5 -19.54 -1.43 -4.01
N ILE A 6 -19.28 -0.13 -3.83
CA ILE A 6 -18.45 0.65 -4.73
C ILE A 6 -17.11 -0.10 -4.77
N ASN A 7 -16.87 -0.79 -5.88
CA ASN A 7 -15.65 -1.55 -6.21
C ASN A 7 -14.45 -0.60 -6.25
N SER A 8 -14.07 -0.04 -5.11
CA SER A 8 -12.72 0.46 -4.93
C SER A 8 -11.84 -0.78 -4.90
N ARG A 9 -10.96 -0.92 -5.88
CA ARG A 9 -9.88 -1.93 -5.89
C ARG A 9 -9.00 -1.88 -4.63
N TRP A 10 -9.23 -0.87 -3.78
CA TRP A 10 -8.51 -0.54 -2.55
C TRP A 10 -9.24 -0.96 -1.26
N GLN A 11 -10.43 -1.56 -1.34
CA GLN A 11 -10.94 -2.36 -0.22
C GLN A 11 -10.18 -3.69 -0.24
N THR A 12 -9.00 -3.66 0.40
CA THR A 12 -8.00 -4.74 0.38
C THR A 12 -8.67 -6.08 0.65
N PRO A 13 -8.74 -7.01 -0.32
CA PRO A 13 -9.00 -8.40 0.06
C PRO A 13 -7.91 -8.80 1.05
N LEU A 14 -8.29 -9.52 2.11
CA LEU A 14 -7.32 -10.07 3.05
C LEU A 14 -6.18 -10.72 2.23
N PRO A 15 -4.91 -10.46 2.56
CA PRO A 15 -3.79 -10.97 1.79
C PRO A 15 -3.93 -12.48 1.64
N THR A 16 -4.15 -12.94 0.41
CA THR A 16 -4.11 -14.36 0.04
C THR A 16 -2.65 -14.78 -0.17
N GLU A 17 -2.36 -16.08 -0.07
CA GLU A 17 -1.00 -16.60 -0.32
C GLU A 17 -0.43 -16.18 -1.68
N GLU A 18 -1.29 -15.98 -2.68
CA GLU A 18 -0.91 -15.51 -4.00
C GLU A 18 -0.45 -14.05 -3.98
N ASN A 19 -1.15 -13.19 -3.24
CA ASN A 19 -0.93 -11.74 -3.27
C ASN A 19 0.12 -11.25 -2.26
N VAL A 20 0.50 -12.06 -1.27
CA VAL A 20 1.56 -11.66 -0.32
C VAL A 20 2.94 -11.52 -0.96
N THR A 21 3.16 -12.15 -2.12
CA THR A 21 4.42 -12.07 -2.86
C THR A 21 4.49 -10.90 -3.85
N THR A 22 3.36 -10.23 -4.09
CA THR A 22 3.26 -9.10 -5.03
C THR A 22 4.21 -7.99 -4.62
N PRO A 23 5.06 -7.50 -5.54
CA PRO A 23 5.97 -6.42 -5.24
C PRO A 23 5.20 -5.09 -5.08
N VAL A 24 5.59 -4.33 -4.06
CA VAL A 24 5.00 -3.04 -3.70
C VAL A 24 6.10 -2.08 -3.28
N ASP A 25 5.84 -0.79 -3.44
CA ASP A 25 6.72 0.28 -3.00
C ASP A 25 6.17 0.91 -1.72
N VAL A 26 7.03 1.09 -0.72
CA VAL A 26 6.66 1.70 0.57
C VAL A 26 7.19 3.12 0.61
N TYR A 27 6.29 4.07 0.81
CA TYR A 27 6.57 5.49 0.88
C TYR A 27 6.36 6.04 2.28
N GLY A 28 7.15 7.06 2.64
CA GLY A 28 6.89 7.94 3.78
C GLY A 28 6.47 9.33 3.33
N TYR A 29 5.54 9.95 4.05
CA TYR A 29 5.15 11.34 3.81
C TYR A 29 5.63 12.28 4.92
N TYR A 30 6.55 13.18 4.57
CA TYR A 30 7.14 14.18 5.47
C TYR A 30 7.19 15.56 4.79
N GLY A 31 6.04 16.05 4.34
CA GLY A 31 5.92 17.26 3.49
C GLY A 31 6.22 17.01 2.01
N ARG A 32 6.81 15.85 1.69
CA ARG A 32 6.90 15.29 0.34
C ARG A 32 6.87 13.77 0.41
N TRP A 33 6.49 13.13 -0.68
CA TRP A 33 6.58 11.68 -0.85
C TRP A 33 8.04 11.25 -1.01
N MET A 34 8.49 10.30 -0.18
CA MET A 34 9.82 9.70 -0.26
C MET A 34 9.68 8.19 -0.33
N LEU A 35 10.23 7.59 -1.38
CA LEU A 35 10.35 6.14 -1.47
C LEU A 35 11.32 5.68 -0.38
N ILE A 36 10.84 4.85 0.54
CA ILE A 36 11.67 4.29 1.61
C ILE A 36 12.33 3.01 1.11
N THR A 37 11.54 2.11 0.54
CA THR A 37 12.03 0.80 0.09
C THR A 37 10.99 0.11 -0.80
N ARG A 38 11.39 -1.03 -1.38
CA ARG A 38 10.54 -1.95 -2.13
C ARG A 38 10.40 -3.25 -1.36
N TYR A 39 9.19 -3.77 -1.25
CA TYR A 39 8.88 -4.99 -0.51
C TYR A 39 7.96 -5.91 -1.30
N ARG A 40 7.77 -7.12 -0.77
CA ARG A 40 6.57 -7.90 -1.06
C ARG A 40 5.43 -7.43 -0.17
N LEU A 41 4.18 -7.52 -0.62
CA LEU A 41 3.02 -7.02 0.11
C LEU A 41 2.94 -7.59 1.54
N GLY A 42 3.26 -8.88 1.73
CA GLY A 42 3.31 -9.49 3.06
C GLY A 42 4.30 -8.80 4.00
N ASP A 43 5.52 -8.53 3.53
CA ASP A 43 6.57 -7.86 4.31
C ASP A 43 6.19 -6.40 4.59
N ALA A 44 5.58 -5.71 3.62
CA ALA A 44 5.11 -4.33 3.78
C ALA A 44 4.02 -4.23 4.86
N ILE A 45 3.10 -5.20 4.92
CA ILE A 45 2.07 -5.28 5.98
C ILE A 45 2.70 -5.51 7.35
N VAL A 46 3.70 -6.42 7.44
CA VAL A 46 4.43 -6.66 8.70
C VAL A 46 5.17 -5.40 9.15
N LEU A 47 5.82 -4.70 8.22
CA LEU A 47 6.48 -3.43 8.51
C LEU A 47 5.46 -2.39 9.00
N ALA A 48 4.35 -2.19 8.30
CA ALA A 48 3.31 -1.23 8.68
C ALA A 48 2.77 -1.50 10.10
N ARG A 49 2.55 -2.77 10.46
CA ARG A 49 2.15 -3.16 11.82
C ARG A 49 3.20 -2.82 12.88
N ARG A 50 4.50 -2.98 12.57
CA ARG A 50 5.60 -2.68 13.50
C ARG A 50 5.92 -1.19 13.60
N ALA A 51 5.68 -0.46 12.52
CA ALA A 51 6.00 0.96 12.39
C ALA A 51 5.08 1.86 13.24
N GLY A 52 3.94 1.33 13.71
CA GLY A 52 3.04 2.04 14.62
C GLY A 52 2.46 3.31 13.98
N ALA A 53 2.80 4.47 14.56
CA ALA A 53 2.31 5.79 14.11
C ALA A 53 3.13 6.41 12.97
N LEU A 54 4.09 5.69 12.39
CA LEU A 54 4.81 6.19 11.22
C LEU A 54 3.87 6.32 10.02
N ASN A 55 3.99 7.44 9.31
CA ASN A 55 3.23 7.76 8.09
C ASN A 55 3.75 6.94 6.90
N LEU A 56 3.62 5.61 6.98
CA LEU A 56 3.98 4.68 5.92
C LEU A 56 2.77 4.37 5.04
N PHE A 57 2.99 4.37 3.74
CA PHE A 57 1.98 4.09 2.73
C PHE A 57 2.52 3.08 1.74
N VAL A 58 1.66 2.15 1.32
CA VAL A 58 2.04 1.07 0.41
C VAL A 58 1.34 1.29 -0.92
N PHE A 59 2.10 1.30 -2.01
CA PHE A 59 1.59 1.47 -3.37
C PHE A 59 2.05 0.33 -4.28
N PRO A 60 1.26 -0.06 -5.28
CA PRO A 60 1.74 -0.84 -6.41
C PRO A 60 2.94 -0.16 -7.09
N GLN A 61 3.84 -0.93 -7.70
CA GLN A 61 5.05 -0.37 -8.32
C GLN A 61 4.79 0.48 -9.57
N ASP A 62 3.62 0.35 -10.17
CA ASP A 62 3.15 1.14 -11.31
C ASP A 62 2.47 2.46 -10.88
N VAL A 63 2.34 2.71 -9.57
CA VAL A 63 1.77 3.92 -9.00
C VAL A 63 2.83 4.70 -8.22
N ASP A 64 3.24 5.85 -8.75
CA ASP A 64 4.14 6.76 -8.05
C ASP A 64 3.35 7.92 -7.40
N PRO A 65 3.26 7.99 -6.06
CA PRO A 65 2.55 9.06 -5.39
C PRO A 65 3.17 10.45 -5.60
N ARG A 66 4.42 10.54 -6.08
CA ARG A 66 5.10 11.81 -6.41
C ARG A 66 4.51 12.48 -7.66
N ASP A 67 3.86 11.71 -8.54
CA ASP A 67 3.29 12.22 -9.78
C ASP A 67 1.99 13.00 -9.57
N GLY A 68 1.48 13.05 -8.32
CA GLY A 68 0.32 13.85 -7.94
C GLY A 68 -1.02 13.39 -8.54
N ARG A 69 -1.05 12.20 -9.15
CA ARG A 69 -2.24 11.60 -9.80
C ARG A 69 -2.94 10.55 -8.93
N LEU A 70 -2.84 10.68 -7.60
CA LEU A 70 -3.49 9.78 -6.65
C LEU A 70 -5.01 9.95 -6.63
#